data_AF-A0A3G8ZUC6-F1
#
_entry.id   AF-A0A3G8ZUC6-F1
#
_cell.length_a   1.000
_cell.length_b   1.000
_cell.length_c   1.000
_cell.angle_alpha   90.00
_cell.angle_beta   90.00
_cell.angle_gamma   90.00
#
_symmetry.space_group_name_H-M   'P 1'
#
loop_
_entity.id
_entity.type
_entity.pdbx_description
1 polymer ?
#
loop_
_entity_poly.entity_id
_entity_poly.type
_entity_poly.pdbx_seq_one_letter_code
_entity_poly.pdbx_strand_id
1 'polypeptide(L)'
;MAARPWAYFDGLLATDLVDSVDLQKNPQALERGGWWAVAATFEGELRAYRFARVAPGPLPAASGTWSGIPSASWRSSLDRTAYLAGVRAIRENIRSGDVYQVNLCRVLSAELPPADHADPAALAAILADGNPAPYQGTIFNGAEWVVTASPELYLSRNGDAITSAPIKGTAPTPDTFAYKDIAENIMITDLVRNDLNRICTPTSVRVQTLLETQSHPGLAHLVSTVAGTLRGGVGWADIFTATFPPGSVTGAPKIRALQVISDLEPVPRGPYCGAVGYVDADNHTAELAVGIRSFFSTTDDAGRRRINFGTGAGITFPSDPLAEWEETELKAARLMALVQPPQEPRSSG
;
A
#
# COMPACT_ATOMS: atom_id res chain seq x y z
N MET A 1 -23.69 -19.34 -8.01
CA MET A 1 -22.35 -19.97 -7.97
C MET A 1 -21.45 -19.00 -7.22
N ALA A 2 -20.65 -19.45 -6.25
CA ALA A 2 -19.68 -18.56 -5.60
C ALA A 2 -18.70 -18.01 -6.65
N ALA A 3 -18.37 -16.72 -6.57
CA ALA A 3 -17.43 -16.10 -7.49
C ALA A 3 -16.04 -16.75 -7.30
N ARG A 4 -15.39 -17.12 -8.41
CA ARG A 4 -14.12 -17.85 -8.35
C ARG A 4 -12.99 -16.91 -7.94
N PRO A 5 -12.11 -17.29 -7.00
CA PRO A 5 -10.95 -16.49 -6.64
C PRO A 5 -10.00 -16.29 -7.81
N TRP A 6 -9.35 -15.13 -7.85
CA TRP A 6 -8.31 -14.79 -8.85
C TRP A 6 -7.39 -13.69 -8.31
N ALA A 7 -6.21 -13.56 -8.91
CA ALA A 7 -5.33 -12.43 -8.71
C ALA A 7 -4.76 -11.95 -10.03
N TYR A 8 -4.44 -10.65 -10.10
CA TYR A 8 -3.91 -10.01 -11.31
C TYR A 8 -2.78 -9.05 -10.94
N PHE A 9 -1.58 -9.29 -11.45
CA PHE A 9 -0.41 -8.45 -11.25
C PHE A 9 0.48 -8.53 -12.49
N ASP A 10 1.04 -7.39 -12.93
CA ASP A 10 2.03 -7.32 -14.02
C ASP A 10 1.61 -8.10 -15.29
N GLY A 11 0.34 -7.98 -15.71
CA GLY A 11 -0.17 -8.69 -16.88
C GLY A 11 -0.37 -10.20 -16.71
N LEU A 12 -0.11 -10.75 -15.52
CA LEU A 12 -0.33 -12.15 -15.18
C LEU A 12 -1.69 -12.31 -14.49
N LEU A 13 -2.51 -13.21 -15.03
CA LEU A 13 -3.75 -13.66 -14.40
C LEU A 13 -3.51 -15.00 -13.71
N ALA A 14 -3.74 -15.02 -12.40
CA ALA A 14 -3.68 -16.19 -11.55
C ALA A 14 -5.09 -16.68 -11.19
N THR A 15 -5.40 -17.95 -11.48
CA THR A 15 -6.69 -18.60 -11.22
C THR A 15 -6.51 -19.99 -10.61
N ASP A 16 -7.62 -20.58 -10.17
CA ASP A 16 -7.67 -21.90 -9.51
C ASP A 16 -6.89 -21.87 -8.19
N LEU A 17 -7.45 -21.16 -7.20
CA LEU A 17 -6.89 -21.05 -5.84
C LEU A 17 -6.74 -22.45 -5.21
N VAL A 18 -5.53 -22.75 -4.77
CA VAL A 18 -5.15 -24.05 -4.19
C VAL A 18 -4.95 -23.94 -2.68
N ASP A 19 -4.38 -22.83 -2.22
CA ASP A 19 -4.00 -22.66 -0.82
C ASP A 19 -4.18 -21.19 -0.37
N SER A 20 -4.49 -21.01 0.90
CA SER A 20 -4.65 -19.70 1.56
C SER A 20 -3.99 -19.77 2.92
N VAL A 21 -2.90 -19.03 3.10
CA VAL A 21 -2.00 -19.18 4.24
C VAL A 21 -1.77 -17.85 4.93
N ASP A 22 -1.76 -17.89 6.25
CA ASP A 22 -1.19 -16.85 7.11
C ASP A 22 0.31 -17.13 7.29
N LEU A 23 1.16 -16.34 6.63
CA LEU A 23 2.61 -16.53 6.63
C LEU A 23 3.26 -16.26 7.99
N GLN A 24 2.59 -15.56 8.93
CA GLN A 24 3.13 -15.48 10.29
C GLN A 24 3.05 -16.84 10.99
N LYS A 25 1.97 -17.58 10.74
CA LYS A 25 1.74 -18.92 11.31
C LYS A 25 2.46 -20.00 10.53
N ASN A 26 2.67 -19.80 9.23
CA ASN A 26 3.37 -20.74 8.35
C ASN A 26 4.42 -20.01 7.48
N PRO A 27 5.53 -19.54 8.09
CA PRO A 27 6.55 -18.73 7.43
C PRO A 27 7.26 -19.43 6.26
N GLN A 28 7.24 -20.77 6.25
CA GLN A 28 7.88 -21.58 5.21
C GLN A 28 6.97 -21.82 4.00
N ALA A 29 5.73 -21.32 3.98
CA ALA A 29 4.80 -21.61 2.87
C ALA A 29 5.33 -21.13 1.52
N LEU A 30 5.96 -19.95 1.48
CA LEU A 30 6.57 -19.39 0.28
C LEU A 30 7.84 -20.14 -0.17
N GLU A 31 8.37 -21.06 0.63
CA GLU A 31 9.51 -21.90 0.25
C GLU A 31 9.06 -23.22 -0.43
N ARG A 32 7.75 -23.50 -0.49
CA ARG A 32 7.17 -24.74 -1.05
C ARG A 32 6.90 -24.66 -2.56
N GLY A 33 7.43 -23.64 -3.23
CA GLY A 33 7.18 -23.37 -4.64
C GLY A 33 5.77 -22.85 -4.94
N GLY A 34 5.52 -22.59 -6.21
CA GLY A 34 4.30 -22.00 -6.76
C GLY A 34 4.32 -20.48 -6.80
N TRP A 35 3.29 -19.96 -7.46
CA TRP A 35 3.03 -18.52 -7.55
C TRP A 35 1.95 -18.13 -6.53
N TRP A 36 2.24 -17.07 -5.78
CA TRP A 36 1.45 -16.61 -4.65
C TRP A 36 1.09 -15.14 -4.82
N ALA A 37 -0.20 -14.81 -4.70
CA ALA A 37 -0.61 -13.44 -4.44
C ALA A 37 -0.46 -13.15 -2.94
N VAL A 38 0.11 -12.02 -2.57
CA VAL A 38 0.41 -11.64 -1.18
C VAL A 38 -0.32 -10.34 -0.84
N ALA A 39 -1.03 -10.35 0.29
CA ALA A 39 -1.61 -9.19 0.94
C ALA A 39 -1.16 -9.18 2.41
N ALA A 40 -0.15 -8.37 2.71
CA ALA A 40 0.29 -8.10 4.08
C ALA A 40 -0.41 -6.85 4.60
N THR A 41 -0.96 -6.93 5.81
CA THR A 41 -1.53 -5.79 6.54
C THR A 41 -0.43 -5.03 7.25
N PHE A 42 -0.63 -3.73 7.49
CA PHE A 42 0.31 -2.89 8.23
C PHE A 42 0.62 -3.43 9.64
N GLU A 43 -0.38 -4.04 10.29
CA GLU A 43 -0.28 -4.65 11.62
C GLU A 43 0.53 -5.96 11.62
N GLY A 44 0.88 -6.46 10.44
CA GLY A 44 1.76 -7.61 10.26
C GLY A 44 1.05 -8.91 9.92
N GLU A 45 -0.28 -8.98 9.83
CA GLU A 45 -0.94 -10.18 9.27
C GLU A 45 -0.53 -10.33 7.80
N LEU A 46 0.14 -11.44 7.44
CA LEU A 46 0.62 -11.71 6.09
C LEU A 46 -0.21 -12.80 5.44
N ARG A 47 -1.20 -12.45 4.60
CA ARG A 47 -1.98 -13.43 3.84
C ARG A 47 -1.34 -13.70 2.50
N ALA A 48 -1.22 -14.98 2.14
CA ALA A 48 -0.75 -15.43 0.84
C ALA A 48 -1.71 -16.46 0.24
N TYR A 49 -1.93 -16.35 -1.07
CA TYR A 49 -2.89 -17.16 -1.83
C TYR A 49 -2.18 -17.84 -3.01
N ARG A 50 -2.07 -19.17 -2.99
CA ARG A 50 -1.42 -19.94 -4.06
C ARG A 50 -2.40 -20.28 -5.16
N PHE A 51 -2.03 -20.02 -6.40
CA PHE A 51 -2.85 -20.34 -7.57
C PHE A 51 -2.18 -21.44 -8.42
N ALA A 52 -2.97 -22.36 -8.95
CA ALA A 52 -2.47 -23.45 -9.79
C ALA A 52 -2.16 -23.00 -11.22
N ARG A 53 -2.91 -22.02 -11.73
CA ARG A 53 -2.79 -21.55 -13.10
C ARG A 53 -2.40 -20.08 -13.09
N VAL A 54 -1.23 -19.78 -13.65
CA VAL A 54 -0.76 -18.41 -13.87
C VAL A 54 -0.33 -18.29 -15.32
N ALA A 55 -0.86 -17.29 -16.03
CA ALA A 55 -0.53 -17.04 -17.41
C ALA A 55 -0.67 -15.55 -17.75
N PRO A 56 0.09 -15.05 -18.74
CA PRO A 56 -0.17 -13.74 -19.31
C PRO A 56 -1.63 -13.64 -19.80
N GLY A 57 -2.29 -12.53 -19.48
CA GLY A 57 -3.68 -12.31 -19.86
C GLY A 57 -4.17 -10.92 -19.49
N PRO A 58 -5.35 -10.51 -20.00
CA PRO A 58 -5.99 -9.29 -19.53
C PRO A 58 -6.52 -9.47 -18.10
N LEU A 59 -6.83 -8.35 -17.46
CA LEU A 59 -7.69 -8.33 -16.29
C LEU A 59 -8.99 -9.11 -16.60
N PRO A 60 -9.50 -9.94 -15.67
CA PRO A 60 -10.75 -10.66 -15.89
C PRO A 60 -11.90 -9.73 -16.24
N ALA A 61 -12.79 -10.16 -17.14
CA ALA A 61 -14.03 -9.44 -17.38
C ALA A 61 -14.87 -9.40 -16.09
N ALA A 62 -15.46 -8.24 -15.80
CA ALA A 62 -16.37 -8.10 -14.67
C ALA A 62 -17.58 -9.02 -14.86
N SER A 63 -17.92 -9.73 -13.78
CA SER A 63 -19.11 -10.58 -13.68
C SER A 63 -20.35 -9.81 -13.22
N GLY A 64 -20.14 -8.65 -12.61
CA GLY A 64 -21.14 -7.66 -12.24
C GLY A 64 -20.69 -6.25 -12.61
N THR A 65 -21.09 -5.28 -11.81
CA THR A 65 -20.84 -3.86 -12.04
C THR A 65 -20.15 -3.20 -10.85
N TRP A 66 -19.65 -1.99 -11.04
CA TRP A 66 -19.31 -1.07 -9.97
C TRP A 66 -20.35 0.05 -9.93
N SER A 67 -21.27 -0.01 -8.97
CA SER A 67 -22.34 1.01 -8.83
C SER A 67 -21.85 2.32 -8.19
N GLY A 68 -20.67 2.29 -7.57
CA GLY A 68 -20.08 3.42 -6.90
C GLY A 68 -20.55 3.63 -5.46
N ILE A 69 -19.78 4.40 -4.70
CA ILE A 69 -20.02 4.71 -3.28
C ILE A 69 -20.25 6.21 -3.13
N PRO A 70 -21.46 6.66 -2.74
CA PRO A 70 -21.72 8.08 -2.54
C PRO A 70 -20.76 8.71 -1.53
N SER A 71 -20.28 9.92 -1.79
CA SER A 71 -19.30 10.61 -0.93
C SER A 71 -19.80 10.75 0.51
N ALA A 72 -21.09 10.98 0.70
CA ALA A 72 -21.73 11.11 2.02
C ALA A 72 -21.78 9.79 2.83
N SER A 73 -21.57 8.63 2.19
CA SER A 73 -21.57 7.32 2.85
C SER A 73 -20.25 7.02 3.55
N TRP A 74 -19.16 7.69 3.18
CA TRP A 74 -17.85 7.46 3.78
C TRP A 74 -17.80 7.99 5.22
N ARG A 75 -17.10 7.26 6.07
CA ARG A 75 -16.81 7.60 7.47
C ARG A 75 -15.31 7.50 7.69
N SER A 76 -14.74 8.50 8.37
CA SER A 76 -13.32 8.52 8.69
C SER A 76 -13.07 7.99 10.09
N SER A 77 -12.01 7.20 10.27
CA SER A 77 -11.57 6.70 11.57
C SER A 77 -11.06 7.82 12.49
N LEU A 78 -10.55 8.91 11.91
CA LEU A 78 -10.21 10.15 12.63
C LEU A 78 -10.98 11.29 12.00
N ASP A 79 -11.76 12.00 12.82
CA ASP A 79 -12.30 13.28 12.41
C ASP A 79 -11.19 14.36 12.36
N ARG A 80 -11.55 15.55 11.85
CA ARG A 80 -10.61 16.67 11.74
C ARG A 80 -10.01 17.05 13.09
N THR A 81 -10.80 17.07 14.14
CA THR A 81 -10.33 17.47 15.48
C THR A 81 -9.30 16.49 16.02
N ALA A 82 -9.59 15.18 15.92
CA ALA A 82 -8.71 14.11 16.37
C ALA A 82 -7.41 14.06 15.54
N TYR A 83 -7.50 14.22 14.21
CA TYR A 83 -6.31 14.25 13.36
C TYR A 83 -5.40 15.43 13.70
N LEU A 84 -5.95 16.64 13.84
CA LEU A 84 -5.19 17.83 14.23
C LEU A 84 -4.52 17.66 15.61
N ALA A 85 -5.20 17.00 16.55
CA ALA A 85 -4.62 16.66 17.85
C ALA A 85 -3.47 15.65 17.71
N GLY A 86 -3.64 14.61 16.87
CA GLY A 86 -2.59 13.64 16.55
C GLY A 86 -1.34 14.28 15.96
N VAL A 87 -1.50 15.23 15.02
CA VAL A 87 -0.35 15.99 14.46
C VAL A 87 0.39 16.74 15.57
N ARG A 88 -0.32 17.40 16.50
CA ARG A 88 0.32 18.10 17.63
C ARG A 88 1.04 17.13 18.58
N ALA A 89 0.44 15.98 18.86
CA ALA A 89 1.05 14.94 19.69
C ALA A 89 2.34 14.39 19.06
N ILE A 90 2.35 14.17 17.74
CA ILE A 90 3.56 13.76 17.03
C ILE A 90 4.64 14.84 17.11
N ARG A 91 4.28 16.12 16.88
CA ARG A 91 5.24 17.23 17.01
C ARG A 91 5.85 17.31 18.40
N GLU A 92 5.10 16.98 19.44
CA GLU A 92 5.60 16.90 20.80
C GLU A 92 6.60 15.74 20.98
N ASN A 93 6.30 14.56 20.43
CA ASN A 93 7.25 13.43 20.40
C ASN A 93 8.53 13.77 19.61
N ILE A 94 8.43 14.61 18.57
CA ILE A 94 9.60 15.09 17.84
C ILE A 94 10.40 16.09 18.69
N ARG A 95 9.70 16.98 19.41
CA ARG A 95 10.33 17.97 20.31
C ARG A 95 11.07 17.32 21.48
N SER A 96 10.57 16.20 22.01
CA SER A 96 11.23 15.40 23.04
C SER A 96 12.39 14.56 22.50
N GLY A 97 12.52 14.42 21.18
CA GLY A 97 13.55 13.63 20.52
C GLY A 97 13.22 12.13 20.42
N ASP A 98 11.96 11.74 20.63
CA ASP A 98 11.53 10.33 20.56
C ASP A 98 11.49 9.83 19.10
N VAL A 99 11.10 10.70 18.18
CA VAL A 99 10.98 10.42 16.74
C VAL A 99 11.41 11.64 15.93
N TYR A 100 11.77 11.44 14.67
CA TYR A 100 12.01 12.51 13.69
C TYR A 100 10.78 12.74 12.80
N GLN A 101 10.03 11.68 12.54
CA GLN A 101 8.86 11.69 11.66
C GLN A 101 7.92 10.53 12.01
N VAL A 102 6.60 10.77 11.95
CA VAL A 102 5.56 9.72 12.06
C VAL A 102 4.50 9.92 10.99
N ASN A 103 4.11 8.86 10.29
CA ASN A 103 3.14 8.90 9.21
C ASN A 103 1.75 8.66 9.83
N LEU A 104 1.01 9.74 10.06
CA LEU A 104 -0.32 9.67 10.64
C LEU A 104 -1.36 9.43 9.55
N CYS A 105 -2.18 8.41 9.76
CA CYS A 105 -3.17 7.96 8.79
C CYS A 105 -4.58 7.96 9.38
N ARG A 106 -5.57 7.97 8.48
CA ARG A 106 -6.95 7.66 8.77
C ARG A 106 -7.51 6.74 7.70
N VAL A 107 -8.41 5.86 8.11
CA VAL A 107 -9.10 4.93 7.22
C VAL A 107 -10.50 5.47 6.98
N LEU A 108 -10.82 5.67 5.70
CA LEU A 108 -12.17 5.96 5.24
C LEU A 108 -12.86 4.63 4.96
N SER A 109 -14.09 4.47 5.44
CA SER A 109 -14.88 3.27 5.20
C SER A 109 -16.34 3.58 4.85
N ALA A 110 -16.95 2.70 4.06
CA ALA A 110 -18.38 2.74 3.73
C ALA A 110 -18.90 1.31 3.59
N GLU A 111 -20.21 1.12 3.74
CA GLU A 111 -20.84 -0.17 3.41
C GLU A 111 -20.77 -0.41 1.90
N LEU A 112 -20.44 -1.65 1.53
CA LEU A 112 -20.48 -2.07 0.13
C LEU A 112 -21.91 -2.41 -0.28
N PRO A 113 -22.30 -2.09 -1.52
CA PRO A 113 -23.54 -2.61 -2.09
C PRO A 113 -23.45 -4.14 -2.27
N PRO A 114 -24.56 -4.80 -2.68
CA PRO A 114 -24.55 -6.21 -3.04
C PRO A 114 -23.40 -6.58 -4.01
N ALA A 115 -22.94 -7.83 -3.94
CA ALA A 115 -21.68 -8.24 -4.59
C ALA A 115 -21.67 -8.06 -6.11
N ASP A 116 -22.80 -8.21 -6.77
CA ASP A 116 -23.03 -7.95 -8.20
C ASP A 116 -22.97 -6.47 -8.59
N HIS A 117 -23.00 -5.56 -7.62
CA HIS A 117 -22.85 -4.11 -7.75
C HIS A 117 -21.54 -3.56 -7.16
N ALA A 118 -20.68 -4.47 -6.68
CA ALA A 118 -19.37 -4.20 -6.07
C ALA A 118 -18.30 -5.17 -6.61
N ASP A 119 -18.29 -5.37 -7.93
CA ASP A 119 -17.36 -6.31 -8.58
C ASP A 119 -15.91 -5.75 -8.55
N PRO A 120 -14.94 -6.48 -7.98
CA PRO A 120 -13.54 -6.02 -7.92
C PRO A 120 -12.88 -5.90 -9.29
N ALA A 121 -13.28 -6.68 -10.30
CA ALA A 121 -12.75 -6.52 -11.66
C ALA A 121 -13.25 -5.22 -12.31
N ALA A 122 -14.50 -4.83 -12.05
CA ALA A 122 -15.03 -3.54 -12.51
C ALA A 122 -14.30 -2.37 -11.83
N LEU A 123 -14.06 -2.46 -10.51
CA LEU A 123 -13.26 -1.47 -9.78
C LEU A 123 -11.82 -1.39 -10.29
N ALA A 124 -11.17 -2.53 -10.53
CA ALA A 124 -9.82 -2.59 -11.06
C ALA A 124 -9.70 -1.92 -12.43
N ALA A 125 -10.68 -2.12 -13.32
CA ALA A 125 -10.73 -1.43 -14.61
C ALA A 125 -10.89 0.09 -14.46
N ILE A 126 -11.75 0.55 -13.54
CA ILE A 126 -11.93 1.98 -13.24
C ILE A 126 -10.64 2.61 -12.74
N LEU A 127 -9.91 1.94 -11.83
CA LEU A 127 -8.66 2.47 -11.30
C LEU A 127 -7.52 2.45 -12.33
N ALA A 128 -7.44 1.41 -13.16
CA ALA A 128 -6.43 1.32 -14.21
C ALA A 128 -6.56 2.45 -15.24
N ASP A 129 -7.80 2.86 -15.55
CA ASP A 129 -8.08 3.98 -16.45
C ASP A 129 -7.87 5.35 -15.77
N GLY A 130 -8.44 5.55 -14.58
CA GLY A 130 -8.44 6.85 -13.91
C GLY A 130 -7.18 7.19 -13.12
N ASN A 131 -6.39 6.19 -12.73
CA ASN A 131 -5.15 6.36 -11.95
C ASN A 131 -4.13 5.26 -12.26
N PRO A 132 -3.61 5.20 -13.50
CA PRO A 132 -2.62 4.19 -13.89
C PRO A 132 -1.38 4.28 -13.00
N ALA A 133 -0.87 3.12 -12.57
CA ALA A 133 0.28 3.03 -11.68
C ALA A 133 1.15 1.80 -12.02
N PRO A 134 2.47 1.88 -11.82
CA PRO A 134 3.41 0.79 -12.14
C PRO A 134 3.10 -0.50 -11.38
N TYR A 135 2.64 -0.41 -10.13
CA TYR A 135 2.38 -1.56 -9.27
C TYR A 135 0.88 -1.76 -9.02
N GLN A 136 0.09 -1.60 -10.09
CA GLN A 136 -1.34 -1.90 -10.04
C GLN A 136 -1.59 -3.40 -9.94
N GLY A 137 -2.67 -3.78 -9.27
CA GLY A 137 -3.04 -5.18 -9.15
C GLY A 137 -4.31 -5.43 -8.37
N THR A 138 -4.75 -6.69 -8.35
CA THR A 138 -5.95 -7.10 -7.63
C THR A 138 -5.79 -8.49 -7.05
N ILE A 139 -6.29 -8.67 -5.83
CA ILE A 139 -6.48 -9.98 -5.20
C ILE A 139 -7.95 -10.09 -4.89
N PHE A 140 -8.60 -11.15 -5.36
CA PHE A 140 -9.95 -11.53 -4.96
C PHE A 140 -9.93 -12.97 -4.46
N ASN A 141 -10.17 -13.18 -3.17
CA ASN A 141 -10.11 -14.51 -2.55
C ASN A 141 -11.44 -15.28 -2.63
N GLY A 142 -12.43 -14.77 -3.35
CA GLY A 142 -13.79 -15.32 -3.43
C GLY A 142 -14.79 -14.65 -2.49
N ALA A 143 -14.34 -13.87 -1.51
CA ALA A 143 -15.19 -13.15 -0.57
C ALA A 143 -14.77 -11.68 -0.40
N GLU A 144 -13.49 -11.47 -0.12
CA GLU A 144 -12.83 -10.18 0.08
C GLU A 144 -11.86 -9.91 -1.06
N TRP A 145 -11.49 -8.65 -1.21
CA TRP A 145 -10.58 -8.20 -2.25
C TRP A 145 -9.71 -7.03 -1.80
N VAL A 146 -8.58 -6.89 -2.48
CA VAL A 146 -7.73 -5.70 -2.48
C VAL A 146 -7.54 -5.29 -3.94
N VAL A 147 -7.86 -4.06 -4.30
CA VAL A 147 -7.58 -3.46 -5.60
C VAL A 147 -6.63 -2.30 -5.37
N THR A 148 -5.43 -2.38 -5.95
CA THR A 148 -4.35 -1.42 -5.72
C THR A 148 -3.93 -0.71 -7.00
N ALA A 149 -3.68 0.60 -6.90
CA ALA A 149 -3.07 1.43 -7.91
C ALA A 149 -1.83 2.13 -7.33
N SER A 150 -0.95 1.33 -6.71
CA SER A 150 0.19 1.84 -5.96
C SER A 150 1.31 2.32 -6.91
N PRO A 151 1.88 3.51 -6.65
CA PRO A 151 3.05 3.99 -7.38
C PRO A 151 4.38 3.48 -6.78
N GLU A 152 4.35 2.87 -5.60
CA GLU A 152 5.52 2.71 -4.75
C GLU A 152 5.90 1.25 -4.56
N LEU A 153 7.15 0.93 -4.90
CA LEU A 153 7.73 -0.38 -4.68
C LEU A 153 8.12 -0.53 -3.21
N TYR A 154 7.45 -1.43 -2.50
CA TYR A 154 7.96 -1.85 -1.20
C TYR A 154 9.21 -2.70 -1.40
N LEU A 155 9.12 -3.74 -2.24
CA LEU A 155 10.18 -4.72 -2.42
C LEU A 155 10.04 -5.45 -3.75
N SER A 156 11.12 -5.57 -4.51
CA SER A 156 11.25 -6.56 -5.58
C SER A 156 12.39 -7.54 -5.29
N ARG A 157 12.23 -8.77 -5.77
CA ARG A 157 13.24 -9.84 -5.68
C ARG A 157 13.47 -10.46 -7.05
N ASN A 158 14.72 -10.74 -7.38
CA ASN A 158 15.12 -11.57 -8.51
C ASN A 158 16.32 -12.44 -8.10
N GLY A 159 16.06 -13.71 -7.78
CA GLY A 159 17.05 -14.59 -7.15
C GLY A 159 17.50 -14.02 -5.80
N ASP A 160 18.78 -13.71 -5.69
CA ASP A 160 19.38 -13.08 -4.50
C ASP A 160 19.41 -11.55 -4.56
N ALA A 161 19.04 -10.94 -5.69
CA ALA A 161 18.93 -9.49 -5.80
C ALA A 161 17.63 -9.01 -5.15
N ILE A 162 17.73 -8.00 -4.29
CA ILE A 162 16.58 -7.38 -3.62
C ILE A 162 16.66 -5.87 -3.75
N THR A 163 15.53 -5.24 -4.05
CA THR A 163 15.42 -3.78 -4.27
C THR A 163 14.20 -3.22 -3.57
N SER A 164 14.30 -2.01 -3.04
CA SER A 164 13.20 -1.21 -2.50
C SER A 164 13.34 0.23 -2.99
N ALA A 165 12.23 0.87 -3.36
CA ALA A 165 12.24 2.21 -3.94
C ALA A 165 11.21 3.12 -3.24
N PRO A 166 11.51 3.60 -2.01
CA PRO A 166 10.62 4.50 -1.29
C PRO A 166 10.35 5.81 -2.04
N ILE A 167 9.10 6.27 -1.94
CA ILE A 167 8.66 7.57 -2.46
C ILE A 167 8.42 8.54 -1.30
N LYS A 168 9.11 9.68 -1.32
CA LYS A 168 8.90 10.79 -0.39
C LYS A 168 9.18 12.10 -1.07
N GLY A 169 8.20 13.00 -1.02
CA GLY A 169 8.17 14.23 -1.81
C GLY A 169 7.21 14.12 -2.98
N THR A 170 6.19 14.99 -3.00
CA THR A 170 5.28 15.14 -4.14
C THR A 170 5.14 16.62 -4.44
N ALA A 171 5.45 17.01 -5.67
CA ALA A 171 5.38 18.39 -6.11
C ALA A 171 4.56 18.51 -7.41
N PRO A 172 3.97 19.68 -7.71
CA PRO A 172 3.27 19.89 -8.99
C PRO A 172 4.20 19.71 -10.20
N THR A 173 5.46 20.12 -10.07
CA THR A 173 6.49 19.99 -11.12
C THR A 173 7.83 19.54 -10.54
N PRO A 174 8.70 18.91 -11.35
CA PRO A 174 10.02 18.41 -10.93
C PRO A 174 10.92 19.38 -10.15
N ASP A 175 10.81 20.69 -10.42
CA ASP A 175 11.71 21.71 -9.86
C ASP A 175 11.16 22.38 -8.59
N THR A 176 10.02 21.89 -8.06
CA THR A 176 9.27 22.56 -6.97
C THR A 176 9.23 21.77 -5.67
N PHE A 177 10.12 20.80 -5.48
CA PHE A 177 10.25 20.10 -4.20
C PHE A 177 10.73 21.03 -3.09
N ALA A 178 10.07 20.97 -1.94
CA ALA A 178 10.50 21.69 -0.76
C ALA A 178 11.73 21.02 -0.12
N TYR A 179 12.49 21.79 0.66
CA TYR A 179 13.60 21.22 1.44
C TYR A 179 13.15 20.09 2.38
N LYS A 180 11.92 20.19 2.92
CA LYS A 180 11.27 19.14 3.72
C LYS A 180 11.19 17.82 2.94
N ASP A 181 10.78 17.86 1.67
CA ASP A 181 10.61 16.67 0.82
C ASP A 181 11.93 15.92 0.63
N ILE A 182 13.00 16.67 0.36
CA ILE A 182 14.35 16.13 0.19
C ILE A 182 14.85 15.47 1.48
N ALA A 183 14.69 16.17 2.61
CA ALA A 183 15.13 15.66 3.91
C ALA A 183 14.38 14.38 4.31
N GLU A 184 13.06 14.34 4.10
CA GLU A 184 12.25 13.14 4.35
C GLU A 184 12.68 11.97 3.49
N ASN A 185 12.94 12.20 2.21
CA ASN A 185 13.38 11.14 1.30
C ASN A 185 14.73 10.55 1.71
N ILE A 186 15.71 11.40 2.06
CA ILE A 186 17.02 10.93 2.54
C ILE A 186 16.86 10.09 3.82
N MET A 187 16.05 10.54 4.77
CA MET A 187 15.81 9.84 6.02
C MET A 187 15.15 8.46 5.80
N ILE A 188 14.14 8.37 4.93
CA ILE A 188 13.51 7.09 4.60
C ILE A 188 14.46 6.19 3.80
N THR A 189 15.25 6.76 2.90
CA THR A 189 16.29 6.00 2.17
C THR A 189 17.26 5.35 3.14
N ASP A 190 17.69 6.07 4.18
CA ASP A 190 18.61 5.51 5.18
C ASP A 190 17.95 4.43 6.04
N LEU A 191 16.68 4.59 6.40
CA LEU A 191 15.88 3.56 7.06
C LEU A 191 15.82 2.27 6.21
N VAL A 192 15.54 2.39 4.90
CA VAL A 192 15.50 1.24 3.97
C VAL A 192 16.88 0.58 3.83
N ARG A 193 17.96 1.37 3.77
CA ARG A 193 19.33 0.84 3.80
C ARG A 193 19.59 0.03 5.07
N ASN A 194 19.19 0.55 6.22
CA ASN A 194 19.33 -0.15 7.49
C ASN A 194 18.56 -1.47 7.49
N ASP A 195 17.33 -1.49 6.99
CA ASP A 195 16.52 -2.69 6.90
C ASP A 195 17.17 -3.76 6.00
N LEU A 196 17.60 -3.39 4.79
CA LEU A 196 18.24 -4.32 3.86
C LEU A 196 19.59 -4.83 4.40
N ASN A 197 20.35 -4.03 5.14
CA ASN A 197 21.62 -4.47 5.76
C ASN A 197 21.44 -5.63 6.74
N ARG A 198 20.24 -5.84 7.29
CA ARG A 198 19.95 -6.96 8.20
C ARG A 198 19.89 -8.31 7.47
N ILE A 199 19.61 -8.32 6.17
CA ILE A 199 19.39 -9.54 5.38
C ILE A 199 20.37 -9.71 4.22
N CYS A 200 21.00 -8.63 3.76
CA CYS A 200 21.96 -8.64 2.67
C CYS A 200 23.39 -8.93 3.13
N THR A 201 24.24 -9.38 2.20
CA THR A 201 25.67 -9.59 2.44
C THR A 201 26.33 -8.27 2.83
N PRO A 202 27.32 -8.29 3.75
CA PRO A 202 28.05 -7.09 4.10
C PRO A 202 28.58 -6.41 2.84
N THR A 203 28.43 -5.10 2.75
CA THR A 203 28.85 -4.29 1.59
C THR A 203 28.09 -4.52 0.29
N SER A 204 27.00 -5.29 0.20
CA SER A 204 26.18 -5.30 -1.04
C SER A 204 25.15 -4.18 -1.10
N VAL A 205 24.67 -3.69 0.05
CA VAL A 205 23.62 -2.66 0.10
C VAL A 205 24.14 -1.32 -0.43
N ARG A 206 23.48 -0.79 -1.46
CA ARG A 206 23.82 0.47 -2.13
C ARG A 206 22.56 1.28 -2.42
N VAL A 207 22.68 2.60 -2.31
CA VAL A 207 21.71 3.52 -2.90
C VAL A 207 22.06 3.62 -4.38
N GLN A 208 21.23 3.02 -5.24
CA GLN A 208 21.42 3.03 -6.68
C GLN A 208 21.05 4.39 -7.28
N THR A 209 19.92 4.94 -6.85
CA THR A 209 19.47 6.29 -7.20
C THR A 209 19.05 7.02 -5.93
N LEU A 210 19.40 8.29 -5.81
CA LEU A 210 19.08 9.15 -4.68
C LEU A 210 18.39 10.40 -5.20
N LEU A 211 17.17 10.67 -4.72
CA LEU A 211 16.37 11.85 -5.09
C LEU A 211 16.11 11.93 -6.60
N GLU A 212 15.87 10.80 -7.23
CA GLU A 212 15.48 10.74 -8.64
C GLU A 212 14.06 11.27 -8.81
N THR A 213 13.91 12.26 -9.68
CA THR A 213 12.59 12.81 -9.99
C THR A 213 11.89 11.99 -11.06
N GLN A 214 10.74 11.42 -10.71
CA GLN A 214 9.85 10.73 -11.64
C GLN A 214 8.61 11.58 -11.94
N SER A 215 8.45 11.95 -13.20
CA SER A 215 7.31 12.75 -13.68
C SER A 215 6.10 11.87 -13.96
N HIS A 216 4.96 12.23 -13.40
CA HIS A 216 3.65 11.63 -13.66
C HIS A 216 2.68 12.69 -14.20
N PRO A 217 1.54 12.30 -14.81
CA PRO A 217 0.54 13.26 -15.23
C PRO A 217 0.06 14.15 -14.07
N GLY A 218 0.45 15.42 -14.11
CA GLY A 218 0.06 16.46 -13.14
C GLY A 218 0.83 16.50 -11.83
N LEU A 219 1.93 15.74 -11.67
CA LEU A 219 2.79 15.77 -10.47
C LEU A 219 4.16 15.12 -10.72
N ALA A 220 5.11 15.38 -9.81
CA ALA A 220 6.41 14.72 -9.76
C ALA A 220 6.62 14.05 -8.40
N HIS A 221 7.29 12.90 -8.41
CA HIS A 221 7.68 12.13 -7.22
C HIS A 221 9.20 12.13 -7.07
N LEU A 222 9.69 12.24 -5.84
CA LEU A 222 11.08 11.95 -5.49
C LEU A 222 11.20 10.50 -5.06
N VAL A 223 12.01 9.75 -5.79
CA VAL A 223 12.23 8.32 -5.61
C VAL A 223 13.70 8.07 -5.32
N SER A 224 13.98 7.21 -4.35
CA SER A 224 15.34 6.74 -4.10
C SER A 224 15.34 5.22 -4.08
N THR A 225 16.27 4.60 -4.80
CA THR A 225 16.33 3.15 -4.94
C THR A 225 17.47 2.60 -4.10
N VAL A 226 17.16 1.65 -3.22
CA VAL A 226 18.16 0.91 -2.44
C VAL A 226 18.12 -0.55 -2.87
N ALA A 227 19.26 -1.11 -3.21
CA ALA A 227 19.40 -2.50 -3.62
C ALA A 227 20.52 -3.20 -2.86
N GLY A 228 20.44 -4.52 -2.78
CA GLY A 228 21.48 -5.37 -2.20
C GLY A 228 21.39 -6.81 -2.68
N THR A 229 22.27 -7.65 -2.15
CA THR A 229 22.30 -9.08 -2.42
C THR A 229 22.07 -9.85 -1.14
N LEU A 230 21.01 -10.66 -1.09
CA LEU A 230 20.64 -11.48 0.06
C LEU A 230 21.81 -12.38 0.51
N ARG A 231 21.92 -12.62 1.82
CA ARG A 231 22.83 -13.65 2.35
C ARG A 231 22.28 -15.03 2.03
N GLY A 232 23.18 -16.01 1.90
CA GLY A 232 22.79 -17.41 1.74
C GLY A 232 21.89 -17.86 2.90
N GLY A 233 20.80 -18.55 2.56
CA GLY A 233 19.83 -19.09 3.53
C GLY A 233 18.78 -18.11 4.03
N VAL A 234 18.75 -16.87 3.53
CA VAL A 234 17.69 -15.89 3.86
C VAL A 234 16.42 -16.24 3.10
N GLY A 235 15.38 -16.62 3.83
CA GLY A 235 14.05 -16.91 3.29
C GLY A 235 13.11 -15.72 3.35
N TRP A 236 11.88 -15.90 2.86
CA TRP A 236 10.85 -14.84 2.88
C TRP A 236 10.50 -14.35 4.28
N ALA A 237 10.47 -15.27 5.26
CA ALA A 237 10.19 -14.93 6.65
C ALA A 237 11.21 -13.96 7.23
N ASP A 238 12.50 -14.17 6.93
CA ASP A 238 13.59 -13.29 7.36
C ASP A 238 13.47 -11.91 6.70
N ILE A 239 13.13 -11.90 5.41
CA ILE A 239 12.91 -10.67 4.63
C ILE A 239 11.81 -9.84 5.31
N PHE A 240 10.61 -10.39 5.48
CA PHE A 240 9.50 -9.66 6.10
C PHE A 240 9.82 -9.22 7.54
N THR A 241 10.46 -10.07 8.34
CA THR A 241 10.87 -9.72 9.71
C THR A 241 11.85 -8.54 9.75
N ALA A 242 12.72 -8.41 8.74
CA ALA A 242 13.71 -7.36 8.68
C ALA A 242 13.17 -6.04 8.14
N THR A 243 12.30 -6.09 7.13
CA THR A 243 11.93 -4.91 6.32
C THR A 243 10.51 -4.41 6.57
N PHE A 244 9.62 -5.22 7.13
CA PHE A 244 8.20 -4.88 7.29
C PHE A 244 7.91 -4.10 8.59
N PRO A 245 6.93 -3.18 8.62
CA PRO A 245 6.22 -2.60 7.46
C PRO A 245 7.11 -1.63 6.66
N PRO A 246 6.69 -1.26 5.42
CA PRO A 246 7.48 -0.38 4.55
C PRO A 246 7.87 0.93 5.24
N GLY A 247 9.14 1.32 5.13
CA GLY A 247 9.69 2.47 5.86
C GLY A 247 8.97 3.80 5.56
N SER A 248 8.58 4.02 4.31
CA SER A 248 7.93 5.25 3.85
C SER A 248 6.56 5.53 4.48
N VAL A 249 5.88 4.52 5.02
CA VAL A 249 4.54 4.68 5.61
C VAL A 249 4.51 4.50 7.13
N THR A 250 5.69 4.53 7.74
CA THR A 250 5.88 4.43 9.20
C THR A 250 6.40 5.74 9.78
N GLY A 251 7.71 5.91 9.81
CA GLY A 251 8.40 6.99 10.48
C GLY A 251 9.80 6.55 10.93
N ALA A 252 10.57 7.49 11.45
CA ALA A 252 11.93 7.25 11.89
C ALA A 252 12.15 7.80 13.30
N PRO A 253 12.77 7.04 14.23
CA PRO A 253 13.10 5.61 14.15
C PRO A 253 11.85 4.70 14.08
N LYS A 254 11.89 3.64 13.25
CA LYS A 254 10.71 2.82 12.90
C LYS A 254 9.95 2.28 14.12
N ILE A 255 10.64 1.65 15.07
CA ILE A 255 10.02 1.00 16.23
C ILE A 255 9.23 2.03 17.07
N ARG A 256 9.83 3.20 17.34
CA ARG A 256 9.16 4.23 18.13
C ARG A 256 8.01 4.88 17.36
N ALA A 257 8.18 5.12 16.05
CA ALA A 257 7.11 5.64 15.20
C ALA A 257 5.89 4.69 15.16
N LEU A 258 6.09 3.38 15.11
CA LEU A 258 5.00 2.39 15.16
C LEU A 258 4.22 2.42 16.48
N GLN A 259 4.90 2.66 17.61
CA GLN A 259 4.21 2.85 18.90
C GLN A 259 3.34 4.10 18.89
N VAL A 260 3.88 5.23 18.41
CA VAL A 260 3.11 6.49 18.30
C VAL A 260 1.91 6.33 17.36
N ILE A 261 2.06 5.58 16.26
CA ILE A 261 0.94 5.25 15.37
C ILE A 261 -0.13 4.46 16.12
N SER A 262 0.27 3.41 16.85
CA SER A 262 -0.66 2.58 17.63
C SER A 262 -1.39 3.37 18.72
N ASP A 263 -0.78 4.41 19.28
CA ASP A 263 -1.39 5.25 20.32
C ASP A 263 -2.42 6.23 19.72
N LEU A 264 -2.25 6.63 18.46
CA LEU A 264 -3.03 7.71 17.83
C LEU A 264 -4.11 7.21 16.85
N GLU A 265 -3.90 6.07 16.21
CA GLU A 265 -4.83 5.53 15.21
C GLU A 265 -5.83 4.56 15.86
N PRO A 266 -7.15 4.85 15.79
CA PRO A 266 -8.14 4.08 16.56
C PRO A 266 -8.56 2.77 15.89
N VAL A 267 -8.10 2.51 14.66
CA VAL A 267 -8.43 1.31 13.88
C VAL A 267 -7.18 0.81 13.16
N PRO A 268 -7.08 -0.50 12.90
CA PRO A 268 -6.01 -1.03 12.05
C PRO A 268 -6.12 -0.48 10.63
N ARG A 269 -4.98 -0.31 9.96
CA ARG A 269 -4.90 0.07 8.55
C ARG A 269 -5.22 -1.11 7.63
N GLY A 270 -5.04 -2.35 8.08
CA GLY A 270 -5.24 -3.52 7.23
C GLY A 270 -4.25 -3.50 6.05
N PRO A 271 -4.64 -3.90 4.83
CA PRO A 271 -3.76 -3.83 3.65
C PRO A 271 -3.23 -2.42 3.34
N TYR A 272 -3.89 -1.36 3.81
CA TYR A 272 -3.38 0.00 3.63
C TYR A 272 -2.07 0.21 4.39
N CYS A 273 -1.06 0.80 3.74
CA CYS A 273 0.33 0.89 4.22
C CYS A 273 1.03 -0.46 4.46
N GLY A 274 0.37 -1.58 4.17
CA GLY A 274 0.99 -2.89 4.16
C GLY A 274 1.73 -3.16 2.85
N ALA A 275 1.71 -4.41 2.39
CA ALA A 275 2.29 -4.79 1.10
C ALA A 275 1.33 -5.65 0.27
N VAL A 276 1.22 -5.35 -1.02
CA VAL A 276 0.31 -6.04 -1.94
C VAL A 276 1.05 -6.36 -3.23
N GLY A 277 1.00 -7.61 -3.68
CA GLY A 277 1.74 -8.02 -4.87
C GLY A 277 1.80 -9.53 -5.05
N TYR A 278 2.88 -10.02 -5.64
CA TYR A 278 3.09 -11.45 -5.83
C TYR A 278 4.50 -11.92 -5.42
N VAL A 279 4.57 -13.22 -5.15
CA VAL A 279 5.80 -13.98 -4.98
C VAL A 279 5.71 -15.21 -5.88
N ASP A 280 6.61 -15.28 -6.86
CA ASP A 280 6.85 -16.48 -7.66
C ASP A 280 7.99 -17.25 -7.01
N ALA A 281 7.63 -18.22 -6.16
CA ALA A 281 8.60 -19.02 -5.43
C ALA A 281 9.35 -20.00 -6.34
N ASP A 282 8.77 -20.38 -7.48
CA ASP A 282 9.41 -21.30 -8.43
C ASP A 282 10.53 -20.61 -9.20
N ASN A 283 10.33 -19.34 -9.55
CA ASN A 283 11.32 -18.52 -10.28
C ASN A 283 12.17 -17.63 -9.37
N HIS A 284 11.94 -17.65 -8.05
CA HIS A 284 12.57 -16.76 -7.08
C HIS A 284 12.42 -15.27 -7.44
N THR A 285 11.27 -14.89 -7.99
CA THR A 285 10.95 -13.50 -8.29
C THR A 285 9.79 -13.01 -7.44
N ALA A 286 9.72 -11.71 -7.20
CA ALA A 286 8.60 -11.11 -6.52
C ALA A 286 8.53 -9.62 -6.80
N GLU A 287 7.33 -9.09 -6.71
CA GLU A 287 7.07 -7.66 -6.70
C GLU A 287 5.96 -7.38 -5.71
N LEU A 288 6.28 -6.59 -4.69
CA LEU A 288 5.37 -6.17 -3.63
C LEU A 288 5.33 -4.66 -3.61
N ALA A 289 4.16 -4.09 -3.83
CA ALA A 289 3.91 -2.66 -3.72
C ALA A 289 3.62 -2.28 -2.27
N VAL A 290 3.92 -1.04 -1.87
CA VAL A 290 3.32 -0.47 -0.65
C VAL A 290 1.81 -0.36 -0.87
N GLY A 291 1.00 -0.78 0.10
CA GLY A 291 -0.45 -0.74 0.04
C GLY A 291 -1.04 0.68 0.13
N ILE A 292 -0.68 1.58 -0.79
CA ILE A 292 -1.21 2.93 -0.89
C ILE A 292 -1.96 3.10 -2.20
N ARG A 293 -2.90 4.06 -2.24
CA ARG A 293 -3.82 4.23 -3.38
C ARG A 293 -4.57 2.91 -3.68
N SER A 294 -4.98 2.22 -2.61
CA SER A 294 -5.62 0.92 -2.66
C SER A 294 -6.97 0.96 -1.95
N PHE A 295 -7.95 0.27 -2.53
CA PHE A 295 -9.22 -0.03 -1.90
C PHE A 295 -9.21 -1.50 -1.47
N PHE A 296 -9.81 -1.79 -0.33
CA PHE A 296 -9.95 -3.18 0.12
C PHE A 296 -11.30 -3.40 0.79
N SER A 297 -11.83 -4.61 0.61
CA SER A 297 -13.05 -5.01 1.28
C SER A 297 -12.79 -5.81 2.54
N THR A 298 -13.65 -5.63 3.53
CA THR A 298 -13.66 -6.39 4.77
C THR A 298 -15.07 -6.86 5.06
N THR A 299 -15.23 -8.03 5.67
CA THR A 299 -16.53 -8.54 6.15
C THR A 299 -16.50 -8.65 7.67
N ASP A 300 -17.48 -8.05 8.35
CA ASP A 300 -17.62 -8.19 9.81
C ASP A 300 -18.30 -9.51 10.21
N ASP A 301 -18.33 -9.82 11.50
CA ASP A 301 -18.94 -11.05 12.03
C ASP A 301 -20.44 -11.17 11.73
N ALA A 302 -21.12 -10.06 11.43
CA ALA A 302 -22.52 -10.01 11.02
C ALA A 302 -22.70 -10.21 9.50
N GLY A 303 -21.61 -10.45 8.76
CA GLY A 303 -21.62 -10.63 7.31
C GLY A 303 -21.74 -9.31 6.53
N ARG A 304 -21.63 -8.15 7.18
CA ARG A 304 -21.69 -6.85 6.48
C ARG A 304 -20.35 -6.57 5.82
N ARG A 305 -20.41 -6.30 4.52
CA ARG A 305 -19.24 -5.97 3.72
C ARG A 305 -19.01 -4.47 3.72
N ARG A 306 -17.76 -4.07 3.88
CA ARG A 306 -17.31 -2.68 3.81
C ARG A 306 -16.19 -2.54 2.81
N ILE A 307 -16.11 -1.36 2.21
CA ILE A 307 -14.95 -0.88 1.46
C ILE A 307 -14.16 0.05 2.36
N ASN A 308 -12.86 -0.03 2.28
CA ASN A 308 -11.93 0.78 3.03
C ASN A 308 -10.92 1.43 2.09
N PHE A 309 -10.50 2.64 2.43
CA PHE A 309 -9.49 3.41 1.71
C PHE A 309 -8.70 4.25 2.71
N GLY A 310 -7.38 4.14 2.69
CA GLY A 310 -6.52 4.89 3.61
C GLY A 310 -5.94 6.16 3.02
N THR A 311 -5.78 7.18 3.85
CA THR A 311 -5.06 8.41 3.52
C THR A 311 -4.24 8.87 4.73
N GLY A 312 -3.16 9.60 4.50
CA GLY A 312 -2.25 10.05 5.55
C GLY A 312 -1.14 10.95 5.06
N ALA A 313 -0.35 11.43 6.01
CA ALA A 313 0.77 12.32 5.76
C ALA A 313 1.95 12.08 6.72
N GLY A 314 3.15 12.36 6.22
CA GLY A 314 4.38 12.32 7.00
C GLY A 314 4.50 13.56 7.86
N ILE A 315 4.33 13.41 9.17
CA ILE A 315 4.38 14.52 10.11
C ILE A 315 5.83 14.71 10.57
N THR A 316 6.38 15.88 10.32
CA THR A 316 7.69 16.33 10.81
C THR A 316 7.52 17.56 11.72
N PHE A 317 8.59 18.03 12.36
CA PHE A 317 8.54 19.20 13.24
C PHE A 317 7.87 20.46 12.63
N PRO A 318 8.16 20.85 11.36
CA PRO A 318 7.54 22.02 10.74
C PRO A 318 6.10 21.81 10.24
N SER A 319 5.55 20.59 10.37
CA SER A 319 4.19 20.30 9.89
C SER A 319 3.14 21.20 10.57
N ASP A 320 2.26 21.79 9.75
CA ASP A 320 1.09 22.53 10.21
C ASP A 320 -0.14 21.59 10.29
N PRO A 321 -0.79 21.44 11.46
CA PRO A 321 -1.90 20.50 11.60
C PRO A 321 -3.05 20.68 10.61
N LEU A 322 -3.34 21.91 10.17
CA LEU A 322 -4.41 22.17 9.23
C LEU A 322 -3.99 21.79 7.80
N ALA A 323 -2.80 22.21 7.37
CA ALA A 323 -2.27 21.86 6.06
C ALA A 323 -2.16 20.34 5.88
N GLU A 324 -1.71 19.62 6.90
CA GLU A 324 -1.59 18.15 6.86
C GLU A 324 -2.97 17.46 6.75
N TRP A 325 -4.02 18.00 7.40
CA TRP A 325 -5.39 17.51 7.22
C TRP A 325 -5.87 17.72 5.78
N GLU A 326 -5.69 18.93 5.25
CA GLU A 326 -6.07 19.31 3.88
C GLU A 326 -5.35 18.43 2.84
N GLU A 327 -4.08 18.10 3.08
CA GLU A 327 -3.34 17.15 2.24
C GLU A 327 -3.98 15.76 2.23
N THR A 328 -4.42 15.25 3.39
CA THR A 328 -5.10 13.94 3.42
C THR A 328 -6.45 13.95 2.70
N GLU A 329 -7.21 15.05 2.80
CA GLU A 329 -8.48 15.25 2.08
C GLU A 329 -8.24 15.29 0.57
N LEU A 330 -7.22 16.03 0.11
CA LEU A 330 -6.87 16.13 -1.31
C LEU A 330 -6.46 14.77 -1.89
N LYS A 331 -5.59 14.03 -1.20
CA LYS A 331 -5.16 12.67 -1.61
C LYS A 331 -6.34 11.71 -1.72
N ALA A 332 -7.27 11.78 -0.75
CA ALA A 332 -8.46 10.94 -0.75
C ALA A 332 -9.44 11.31 -1.87
N ALA A 333 -9.74 12.61 -2.04
CA ALA A 333 -10.71 13.10 -3.00
C ALA A 333 -10.45 12.60 -4.43
N ARG A 334 -9.17 12.57 -4.87
CA ARG A 334 -8.79 12.13 -6.22
C ARG A 334 -9.22 10.69 -6.52
N LEU A 335 -8.90 9.75 -5.63
CA LEU A 335 -9.23 8.32 -5.83
C LEU A 335 -10.68 8.02 -5.48
N MET A 336 -11.23 8.71 -4.47
CA MET A 336 -12.65 8.56 -4.12
C MET A 336 -13.57 9.02 -5.25
N ALA A 337 -13.19 10.03 -6.03
CA ALA A 337 -13.96 10.48 -7.19
C ALA A 337 -14.12 9.39 -8.25
N LEU A 338 -13.12 8.52 -8.42
CA LEU A 338 -13.17 7.41 -9.38
C LEU A 338 -14.17 6.33 -8.97
N VAL A 339 -14.40 6.16 -7.67
CA VAL A 339 -15.27 5.10 -7.14
C VAL A 339 -16.66 5.61 -6.74
N GLN A 340 -17.02 6.83 -7.12
CA GLN A 340 -18.37 7.37 -6.91
C GLN A 340 -19.36 6.85 -7.96
N PRO A 341 -20.68 6.91 -7.69
CA PRO A 341 -21.69 6.64 -8.71
C PRO A 341 -21.51 7.60 -9.89
N PRO A 342 -21.80 7.16 -11.13
CA PRO A 342 -21.80 8.05 -12.28
C PRO A 342 -22.69 9.26 -12.00
N GLN A 343 -22.18 10.47 -12.24
CA GLN A 343 -23.02 11.66 -12.20
C GLN A 343 -24.07 11.52 -13.32
N GLU A 344 -25.36 11.55 -12.98
CA GLU A 344 -26.39 11.67 -14.01
C GLU A 344 -26.13 12.94 -14.82
N PRO A 345 -26.22 12.90 -16.16
CA PRO A 345 -26.09 14.10 -16.96
C PRO A 345 -27.16 15.10 -16.48
N ARG A 346 -26.72 16.28 -16.03
CA ARG A 346 -27.66 17.36 -15.69
C ARG A 346 -28.52 17.59 -16.92
N SER A 347 -29.81 17.27 -16.82
CA SER A 347 -30.81 17.66 -17.80
C SER A 347 -30.79 19.19 -17.85
N SER A 348 -30.18 19.75 -18.89
CA SER A 348 -30.28 21.16 -19.22
C SER A 348 -31.73 21.46 -19.53
N GLY A 349 -32.43 22.03 -18.54
CA GLY A 349 -33.69 22.75 -18.73
C GLY A 349 -33.43 24.16 -19.25
#